data_AF-A0A2Z2N8U0-F1
#
_entry.id   AF-A0A2Z2N8U0-F1
#
_cell.length_a   1.000
_cell.length_b   1.000
_cell.length_c   1.000
_cell.angle_alpha   90.00
_cell.angle_beta   90.00
_cell.angle_gamma   90.00
#
_symmetry.space_group_name_H-M   'P 1'
#
loop_
_entity.id
_entity.type
_entity.pdbx_description
1 polymer ?
#
loop_
_entity_poly.entity_id
_entity_poly.type
_entity_poly.pdbx_seq_one_letter_code
_entity_poly.pdbx_strand_id
1 'polypeptide(L)'
;MKEVFEKIKAEYGVEIEDENDMTNAWKLVETLKDRGWVVYIITARGREQVDAWHPNYGSLYAQFGEIPHFTNVMEGICVTALHIRELEKNGTL
;
A
#
# COMPACT_ATOMS: atom_id res chain seq x y z
N MET A 1 -10.07 3.09 8.70
CA MET A 1 -8.86 2.38 9.18
C MET A 1 -9.11 0.96 9.69
N LYS A 2 -10.01 0.72 10.65
CA LYS A 2 -10.25 -0.66 11.17
C LYS A 2 -10.54 -1.71 10.08
N GLU A 3 -11.47 -1.43 9.17
CA GLU A 3 -11.79 -2.34 8.05
C GLU A 3 -10.58 -2.59 7.13
N VAL A 4 -9.75 -1.57 6.91
CA VAL A 4 -8.52 -1.68 6.11
C VAL A 4 -7.54 -2.64 6.80
N PHE A 5 -7.35 -2.53 8.12
CA PHE A 5 -6.48 -3.44 8.87
C PHE A 5 -6.99 -4.89 8.87
N GLU A 6 -8.30 -5.10 8.97
CA GLU A 6 -8.91 -6.43 8.86
C GLU A 6 -8.63 -7.05 7.48
N LYS A 7 -8.74 -6.25 6.40
CA LYS A 7 -8.38 -6.70 5.03
C LYS A 7 -6.90 -6.99 4.89
N ILE A 8 -6.01 -6.17 5.47
CA ILE A 8 -4.57 -6.44 5.48
C ILE A 8 -4.26 -7.76 6.17
N LYS A 9 -4.87 -8.03 7.32
CA LYS A 9 -4.71 -9.31 8.02
C LYS A 9 -5.19 -10.48 7.17
N ALA A 10 -6.32 -10.35 6.48
CA ALA A 10 -6.88 -11.41 5.64
C ALA A 10 -6.01 -11.69 4.39
N GLU A 11 -5.47 -10.64 3.75
CA GLU A 11 -4.74 -10.76 2.48
C GLU A 11 -3.25 -11.07 2.65
N TYR A 12 -2.64 -10.52 3.70
CA TYR A 12 -1.20 -10.54 3.91
C TYR A 12 -0.78 -11.26 5.20
N GLY A 13 -1.73 -11.61 6.08
CA GLY A 13 -1.42 -12.22 7.38
C GLY A 13 -0.71 -11.26 8.35
N VAL A 14 -0.66 -9.96 8.04
CA VAL A 14 -0.06 -8.92 8.87
C VAL A 14 -1.13 -8.30 9.75
N GLU A 15 -0.93 -8.31 11.06
CA GLU A 15 -1.83 -7.67 12.01
C GLU A 15 -1.30 -6.28 12.35
N ILE A 16 -2.08 -5.24 12.06
CA ILE A 16 -1.79 -3.84 12.40
C ILE A 16 -2.69 -3.49 13.58
N GLU A 17 -2.09 -3.21 14.73
CA GLU A 17 -2.83 -3.00 15.98
C GLU A 17 -3.60 -1.68 15.97
N ASP A 18 -2.94 -0.60 15.55
CA ASP A 18 -3.51 0.74 15.42
C ASP A 18 -2.72 1.61 14.42
N GLU A 19 -3.13 2.87 14.27
CA GLU A 19 -2.54 3.81 13.30
C GLU A 19 -1.06 4.16 13.55
N ASN A 20 -0.52 3.85 14.74
CA ASN A 20 0.87 4.08 15.11
C ASN A 20 1.74 2.82 14.99
N ASP A 21 1.18 1.66 14.62
CA ASP A 21 1.91 0.40 14.47
C ASP A 21 2.74 0.36 13.16
N MET A 22 3.68 1.29 13.06
CA MET A 22 4.56 1.42 11.90
C MET A 22 5.50 0.22 11.74
N THR A 23 5.70 -0.60 12.79
CA THR A 23 6.51 -1.82 12.70
C THR A 23 5.83 -2.83 11.79
N ASN A 24 4.55 -3.14 12.02
CA ASN A 24 3.83 -4.08 11.17
C ASN A 24 3.50 -3.46 9.81
N ALA A 25 3.23 -2.16 9.72
CA ALA A 25 3.12 -1.48 8.43
C ALA A 25 4.41 -1.59 7.60
N TRP A 26 5.59 -1.49 8.21
CA TRP A 26 6.85 -1.65 7.48
C TRP A 26 7.08 -3.10 7.02
N LYS A 27 6.68 -4.11 7.81
CA LYS A 27 6.71 -5.51 7.36
C LYS A 27 5.88 -5.73 6.10
N LEU A 28 4.76 -5.01 5.97
CA LEU A 28 3.94 -5.05 4.77
C LEU A 28 4.69 -4.47 3.56
N VAL A 29 5.39 -3.34 3.72
CA VAL A 29 6.27 -2.77 2.67
C VAL A 29 7.37 -3.75 2.25
N GLU A 30 8.04 -4.39 3.21
CA GLU A 30 9.05 -5.42 2.95
C GLU A 30 8.45 -6.64 2.21
N THR A 31 7.24 -7.05 2.58
CA THR A 31 6.51 -8.12 1.89
C THR A 31 6.22 -7.76 0.44
N LEU A 32 5.82 -6.51 0.15
CA LEU A 32 5.61 -6.03 -1.22
C LEU A 32 6.92 -6.04 -2.01
N LYS A 33 8.02 -5.60 -1.40
CA LYS A 33 9.36 -5.65 -2.00
C LYS A 33 9.78 -7.06 -2.38
N ASP A 34 9.58 -8.03 -1.49
CA ASP A 34 9.91 -9.43 -1.75
C ASP A 34 9.07 -10.03 -2.91
N ARG A 35 7.92 -9.42 -3.19
CA ARG A 35 7.04 -9.75 -4.33
C ARG A 35 7.38 -8.97 -5.60
N GLY A 36 8.47 -8.20 -5.60
CA GLY A 36 9.00 -7.47 -6.76
C GLY A 36 8.52 -6.03 -6.89
N TRP A 37 7.70 -5.53 -5.95
CA TRP A 37 7.22 -4.16 -5.99
C TRP A 37 8.24 -3.18 -5.44
N VAL A 38 8.36 -2.04 -6.10
CA VAL A 38 9.07 -0.87 -5.58
C VAL A 38 8.04 0.05 -4.96
N VAL A 39 8.15 0.34 -3.66
CA VAL A 39 7.20 1.22 -2.94
C VAL A 39 7.86 2.58 -2.71
N TYR A 40 7.17 3.65 -3.10
CA TYR A 40 7.60 5.04 -2.90
C TYR A 40 6.73 5.69 -1.83
N ILE A 41 7.36 6.25 -0.80
CA ILE A 41 6.68 7.02 0.24
C ILE A 41 7.21 8.44 0.21
N ILE A 42 6.31 9.41 0.01
CA ILE A 42 6.62 10.84 -0.01
C ILE A 42 5.86 11.48 1.13
N THR A 43 6.62 12.01 2.10
CA THR A 43 6.09 12.77 3.23
C THR A 43 6.44 14.24 3.06
N ALA A 44 5.44 15.10 2.95
CA ALA A 44 5.61 16.54 2.88
C ALA A 44 4.50 17.23 3.68
N ARG A 45 4.75 18.45 4.17
CA ARG A 45 3.76 19.19 4.97
C ARG A 45 2.45 19.34 4.18
N GLY A 46 1.40 18.65 4.64
CA GLY A 46 0.07 18.65 4.00
C GLY A 46 -0.07 17.76 2.77
N ARG A 47 0.89 16.84 2.53
CA ARG A 47 0.86 15.88 1.43
C ARG A 47 1.59 14.60 1.81
N GLU A 48 0.83 13.54 2.02
CA GLU A 48 1.35 12.19 2.17
C GLU A 48 0.99 11.38 0.92
N GLN A 49 1.97 10.72 0.33
CA GLN A 49 1.76 9.86 -0.83
C GLN A 49 2.47 8.54 -0.66
N VAL A 50 1.78 7.48 -1.07
CA VAL A 50 2.35 6.14 -1.16
C VAL A 50 1.97 5.59 -2.53
N ASP A 51 2.96 5.27 -3.35
CA ASP A 51 2.78 4.68 -4.68
C ASP A 51 3.63 3.42 -4.77
N ALA A 52 3.37 2.58 -5.77
CA ALA A 52 4.16 1.41 -6.05
C ALA A 52 4.38 1.20 -7.55
N TRP A 53 5.48 0.56 -7.92
CA TRP A 53 5.79 0.19 -9.30
C TRP A 53 6.26 -1.26 -9.37
N HIS A 54 5.89 -1.96 -10.44
CA HIS A 54 6.34 -3.33 -10.71
C HIS A 54 6.63 -3.54 -12.20
N PRO A 55 7.68 -4.30 -12.59
CA PRO A 55 8.02 -4.51 -14.01
C PRO A 55 6.88 -5.03 -14.89
N ASN A 56 6.02 -5.89 -14.33
CA ASN A 56 4.90 -6.50 -15.06
C ASN A 56 3.64 -5.63 -15.10
N TYR A 57 3.52 -4.62 -14.24
CA TYR A 57 2.29 -3.84 -14.08
C TYR A 57 2.49 -2.35 -14.41
N GLY A 58 3.68 -1.80 -14.17
CA GLY A 58 3.95 -0.37 -14.21
C GLY A 58 3.66 0.31 -12.87
N SER A 59 3.50 1.64 -12.90
CA SER A 59 3.17 2.44 -11.71
C SER A 59 1.70 2.26 -11.35
N LEU A 60 1.42 1.87 -10.11
CA LEU A 60 0.11 1.42 -9.64
C LEU A 60 -0.97 2.45 -9.95
N TYR A 61 -0.83 3.68 -9.47
CA TYR A 61 -1.87 4.71 -9.63
C TYR A 61 -1.83 5.43 -10.98
N ALA A 62 -0.67 5.51 -11.62
CA ALA A 62 -0.53 6.17 -12.93
C ALA A 62 -1.33 5.44 -14.03
N GLN A 63 -1.52 4.13 -13.91
CA GLN A 63 -2.35 3.33 -14.80
C GLN A 63 -3.82 3.78 -14.84
N PHE A 64 -4.28 4.45 -13.77
CA PHE A 64 -5.66 4.88 -13.59
C PHE A 64 -5.82 6.41 -13.65
N GLY A 65 -4.73 7.15 -13.91
CA GLY A 65 -4.75 8.61 -13.90
C GLY A 65 -4.95 9.23 -12.53
N GLU A 66 -4.68 8.48 -11.46
CA GLU A 66 -4.86 8.91 -10.08
C GLU A 66 -3.56 9.41 -9.45
N ILE A 67 -3.68 10.33 -8.49
CA ILE A 67 -2.57 10.77 -7.66
C ILE A 67 -2.83 10.28 -6.24
N PRO A 68 -1.99 9.39 -5.68
CA PRO A 68 -2.27 8.75 -4.39
C PRO A 68 -2.01 9.70 -3.24
N HIS A 69 -3.03 10.47 -2.86
CA HIS A 69 -3.01 11.35 -1.70
C HIS A 69 -3.71 10.68 -0.52
N PHE A 70 -3.00 10.55 0.59
CA PHE A 70 -3.52 9.94 1.82
C PHE A 70 -3.51 10.92 2.98
N THR A 71 -4.33 10.63 3.98
CA THR A 71 -4.39 11.41 5.23
C THR A 71 -3.10 11.25 6.02
N ASN A 72 -2.52 10.05 6.00
CA ASN A 72 -1.25 9.73 6.62
C ASN A 72 -0.53 8.57 5.89
N VAL A 73 0.73 8.35 6.22
CA VAL A 73 1.56 7.28 5.61
C VAL A 73 1.02 5.88 5.91
N MET A 74 0.47 5.66 7.11
CA MET A 74 -0.09 4.36 7.50
C MET A 74 -1.24 3.95 6.58
N GLU A 75 -2.20 4.85 6.37
CA GLU A 75 -3.30 4.70 5.42
C GLU A 75 -2.74 4.40 4.02
N GLY A 76 -1.78 5.19 3.57
CA GLY A 76 -1.18 5.02 2.25
C GLY A 76 -0.53 3.65 2.06
N ILE A 77 0.24 3.17 3.03
CA ILE A 77 0.86 1.83 2.97
C ILE A 77 -0.22 0.75 2.86
N CYS A 78 -1.24 0.80 3.72
CA CYS A 78 -2.25 -0.24 3.77
C CYS A 78 -3.12 -0.26 2.49
N VAL A 79 -3.60 0.90 2.05
CA VAL A 79 -4.44 1.02 0.86
C VAL A 79 -3.66 0.62 -0.39
N THR A 80 -2.42 1.09 -0.53
CA THR A 80 -1.53 0.71 -1.65
C THR A 80 -1.34 -0.81 -1.68
N ALA A 81 -1.09 -1.44 -0.54
CA ALA A 81 -0.95 -2.90 -0.47
C ALA A 81 -2.23 -3.64 -0.89
N LEU A 82 -3.40 -3.16 -0.48
CA LEU A 82 -4.68 -3.78 -0.89
C LEU A 82 -4.92 -3.64 -2.39
N HIS A 83 -4.64 -2.46 -2.97
CA HIS A 83 -4.74 -2.25 -4.41
C HIS A 83 -3.76 -3.16 -5.17
N ILE A 84 -2.50 -3.26 -4.74
CA ILE A 84 -1.55 -4.23 -5.32
C ILE A 84 -2.15 -5.64 -5.30
N ARG A 85 -2.76 -6.04 -4.18
CA ARG A 85 -3.32 -7.38 -4.05
C ARG A 85 -4.46 -7.62 -5.03
N GLU A 86 -5.32 -6.62 -5.20
CA GLU A 86 -6.42 -6.66 -6.15
C GLU A 86 -5.91 -6.77 -7.59
N LEU A 87 -4.94 -5.94 -7.96
CA LEU A 87 -4.29 -5.98 -9.27
C LEU A 87 -3.65 -7.33 -9.56
N GLU A 88 -2.97 -7.94 -8.60
CA GLU A 88 -2.34 -9.25 -8.77
C GLU A 88 -3.36 -10.38 -8.92
N LYS A 89 -4.54 -10.28 -8.29
CA LYS A 89 -5.60 -11.28 -8.40
C LYS A 89 -6.38 -11.16 -9.70
N ASN A 90 -6.71 -9.93 -10.10
CA ASN A 90 -7.71 -9.66 -11.12
C ASN A 90 -7.11 -9.11 -12.42
N GLY A 91 -5.86 -8.65 -12.39
CA GLY A 91 -5.23 -7.91 -13.49
C GLY A 91 -5.75 -6.47 -13.64
N THR A 92 -6.68 -6.04 -12.77
CA THR A 92 -7.22 -4.67 -12.69
C THR A 92 -7.38 -4.28 -11.22
N LEU A 93 -7.41 -2.97 -10.95
CA LEU A 93 -8.05 -2.41 -9.75
C LEU A 93 -9.56 -2.32 -9.94
#